data_AF-A0A9X1YF92-F1
#
_entry.id   AF-A0A9X1YF92-F1
#
_cell.length_a   1.000
_cell.length_b   1.000
_cell.length_c   1.000
_cell.angle_alpha   90.00
_cell.angle_beta   90.00
_cell.angle_gamma   90.00
#
_symmetry.space_group_name_H-M   'P 1'
#
loop_
_entity.id
_entity.type
_entity.pdbx_description
1 polymer ?
#
loop_
_entity_poly.entity_id
_entity_poly.type
_entity_poly.pdbx_seq_one_letter_code
_entity_poly.pdbx_strand_id
1 'polypeptide(L)'
;MRLKTWAASLAVALTLPFLHGCGNDDAQKGDVRIINATSEYASLDLYKQNSDGSDELVVGGTASNTASAYTAIDRGSYTFDIKGSTSAGAAIPVPGTIAKTDHYSIVTYLTGTTTKAQFLTDEDTDPASGNAKLRVFNAATSEAASVDVYLISGDCTSLAVTDTAFASAVTGLQTTYTQVTAPSSTGSTWNVCVFAAGDTSTLLLEITGLKLKDQEIATLILTHTAGGVLLNGSVLDQQGAYTAYASAIARVRVVADGDSPVTVTLGSTDLATAAPSPSVGDYVTVPIGAFSPTITVGSGTVSGVTLPAIAAGSDYTLLVTGTSSNPTAALISDNNTPSTNATNTVKVRVVNGLNTTNPSSVSATVDGKSVGTAAFQAASTYTNIPPSSGTSDVHAIITGATPADLIDKTFSAGGVYTIFIYGTLAAPVIAQVQDR
;
A
#
# COMPACT_ATOMS: atom_id res chain seq x y z
N MET A 1 -66.22 35.70 -5.38
CA MET A 1 -67.64 35.27 -5.31
C MET A 1 -67.75 34.00 -6.16
N ARG A 2 -67.43 32.84 -5.58
CA ARG A 2 -68.32 31.81 -5.02
C ARG A 2 -69.05 30.94 -6.07
N LEU A 3 -68.55 29.70 -6.18
CA LEU A 3 -69.26 28.41 -6.41
C LEU A 3 -69.80 28.19 -7.85
N LYS A 4 -69.80 26.99 -8.47
CA LYS A 4 -69.81 25.62 -7.94
C LYS A 4 -69.50 24.62 -9.09
N THR A 5 -68.64 23.64 -8.80
CA THR A 5 -68.69 22.20 -9.16
C THR A 5 -69.28 21.72 -10.50
N TRP A 6 -68.49 20.94 -11.24
CA TRP A 6 -68.91 19.59 -11.67
C TRP A 6 -67.69 18.69 -11.90
N ALA A 7 -67.67 17.58 -11.18
CA ALA A 7 -66.77 16.46 -11.38
C ALA A 7 -67.38 15.55 -12.45
N ALA A 8 -66.59 15.18 -13.46
CA ALA A 8 -66.95 14.15 -14.42
C ALA A 8 -65.75 13.20 -14.56
N SER A 9 -65.95 12.00 -14.03
CA SER A 9 -65.12 10.82 -14.22
C SER A 9 -65.12 10.42 -15.69
N LEU A 10 -63.94 10.22 -16.28
CA LEU A 10 -63.82 9.53 -17.57
C LEU A 10 -62.69 8.50 -17.48
N ALA A 11 -63.09 7.24 -17.41
CA ALA A 11 -62.24 6.07 -17.60
C ALA A 11 -61.95 5.91 -19.09
N VAL A 12 -60.67 5.84 -19.48
CA VAL A 12 -60.27 5.39 -20.81
C VAL A 12 -59.00 4.53 -20.72
N ALA A 13 -59.22 3.24 -21.01
CA ALA A 13 -58.35 2.26 -21.65
C ALA A 13 -56.89 2.10 -21.17
N LEU A 14 -56.70 1.04 -20.36
CA LEU A 14 -55.49 0.22 -20.38
C LEU A 14 -55.24 -0.28 -21.81
N THR A 15 -54.19 0.22 -22.46
CA THR A 15 -53.55 -0.45 -23.60
C THR A 15 -52.23 -1.02 -23.12
N LEU A 16 -52.23 -2.32 -22.80
CA LEU A 16 -51.00 -3.10 -22.69
C LEU A 16 -50.30 -3.12 -24.06
N PRO A 17 -49.03 -2.69 -24.17
CA PRO A 17 -48.19 -3.22 -25.22
C PRO A 17 -47.83 -4.67 -24.87
N PHE A 18 -48.11 -5.53 -25.84
CA PHE A 18 -47.81 -6.95 -25.89
C PHE A 18 -46.42 -7.28 -25.35
N LEU A 19 -46.35 -8.40 -24.63
CA LEU A 19 -45.16 -9.23 -24.42
C LEU A 19 -44.32 -9.23 -25.70
N HIS A 20 -43.17 -8.54 -25.66
CA HIS A 20 -42.03 -9.02 -26.43
C HIS A 20 -41.54 -10.25 -25.67
N GLY A 21 -41.52 -11.40 -26.36
CA GLY A 21 -41.14 -12.66 -25.76
C GLY A 21 -39.81 -12.55 -25.04
N CYS A 22 -39.79 -12.89 -23.76
CA CYS A 22 -38.57 -13.27 -23.06
C CYS A 22 -38.03 -14.52 -23.76
N GLY A 23 -37.13 -14.32 -24.72
CA GLY A 23 -36.17 -15.33 -25.12
C GLY A 23 -35.32 -15.66 -23.90
N ASN A 24 -35.31 -16.92 -23.51
CA ASN A 24 -34.68 -17.43 -22.29
C ASN A 24 -33.15 -17.54 -22.49
N ASP A 25 -32.50 -16.44 -22.88
CA ASP A 25 -31.08 -16.40 -23.29
C ASP A 25 -30.12 -16.23 -22.10
N ASP A 26 -30.60 -15.82 -20.92
CA ASP A 26 -29.78 -15.74 -19.70
C ASP A 26 -29.36 -17.11 -19.18
N ALA A 27 -29.99 -18.18 -19.68
CA ALA A 27 -29.65 -19.56 -19.40
C ALA A 27 -28.31 -20.00 -20.02
N GLN A 28 -27.51 -19.11 -20.61
CA GLN A 28 -26.16 -19.40 -21.07
C GLN A 28 -25.12 -18.38 -20.58
N LYS A 29 -25.49 -17.47 -19.68
CA LYS A 29 -24.59 -16.42 -19.19
C LYS A 29 -24.03 -16.74 -17.81
N GLY A 30 -22.87 -16.19 -17.52
CA GLY A 30 -22.33 -16.03 -16.17
C GLY A 30 -22.09 -14.54 -15.89
N ASP A 31 -21.81 -14.21 -14.64
CA ASP A 31 -21.74 -12.84 -14.16
C ASP A 31 -20.31 -12.45 -13.82
N VAL A 32 -19.83 -11.32 -14.38
CA VAL A 32 -18.47 -10.82 -14.12
C VAL A 32 -18.51 -9.41 -13.57
N ARG A 33 -17.64 -9.14 -12.60
CA ARG A 33 -17.32 -7.79 -12.13
C ARG A 33 -15.82 -7.56 -12.06
N ILE A 34 -15.43 -6.30 -12.11
CA ILE A 34 -14.06 -5.88 -11.82
C ILE A 34 -14.00 -5.20 -10.46
N ILE A 35 -12.92 -5.48 -9.74
CA ILE A 35 -12.55 -4.79 -8.50
C ILE A 35 -11.31 -3.96 -8.82
N ASN A 36 -11.38 -2.65 -8.57
CA ASN A 36 -10.23 -1.79 -8.59
C ASN A 36 -9.66 -1.68 -7.17
N ALA A 37 -8.77 -2.60 -6.79
CA ALA A 37 -8.09 -2.57 -5.49
C ALA A 37 -6.81 -1.69 -5.51
N THR A 38 -6.70 -0.79 -6.49
CA THR A 38 -5.55 0.12 -6.66
C THR A 38 -5.85 1.49 -6.06
N SER A 39 -4.80 2.22 -5.67
CA SER A 39 -4.90 3.62 -5.26
C SER A 39 -4.40 4.60 -6.34
N GLU A 40 -3.64 4.08 -7.30
CA GLU A 40 -2.92 4.80 -8.34
C GLU A 40 -3.79 5.03 -9.58
N TYR A 41 -4.74 4.13 -9.87
CA TYR A 41 -5.71 4.32 -10.94
C TYR A 41 -7.03 4.83 -10.36
N ALA A 42 -7.32 6.11 -10.62
CA ALA A 42 -8.56 6.73 -10.22
C ALA A 42 -9.80 5.98 -10.73
N SER A 43 -9.71 5.37 -11.92
CA SER A 43 -10.77 4.54 -12.49
C SER A 43 -10.24 3.54 -13.53
N LEU A 44 -10.79 2.32 -13.51
CA LEU A 44 -10.48 1.22 -14.41
C LEU A 44 -11.71 0.78 -15.23
N ASP A 45 -11.44 0.37 -16.45
CA ASP A 45 -12.40 -0.20 -17.39
C ASP A 45 -12.02 -1.68 -17.67
N LEU A 46 -13.03 -2.54 -17.76
CA LEU A 46 -12.92 -3.94 -18.12
C LEU A 46 -13.44 -4.14 -19.54
N TYR A 47 -12.60 -4.72 -20.39
CA TYR A 47 -12.93 -5.15 -21.73
C TYR A 47 -12.84 -6.67 -21.84
N LYS A 48 -13.53 -7.25 -22.81
CA LYS A 48 -13.26 -8.60 -23.30
C LYS A 48 -12.68 -8.50 -24.71
N GLN A 49 -11.66 -9.30 -24.99
CA GLN A 49 -11.08 -9.39 -26.32
C GLN A 49 -11.96 -10.27 -27.22
N ASN A 50 -12.28 -9.77 -28.39
CA ASN A 50 -13.00 -10.48 -29.44
C ASN A 50 -12.05 -11.35 -30.27
N SER A 51 -12.60 -12.31 -31.01
CA SER A 51 -11.81 -13.21 -31.86
C SER A 51 -11.05 -12.51 -32.99
N ASP A 52 -11.44 -11.28 -33.34
CA ASP A 52 -10.76 -10.43 -34.32
C ASP A 52 -9.66 -9.52 -33.71
N GLY A 53 -9.43 -9.62 -32.40
CA GLY A 53 -8.46 -8.83 -31.65
C GLY A 53 -8.95 -7.43 -31.25
N SER A 54 -10.23 -7.11 -31.48
CA SER A 54 -10.84 -5.89 -30.95
C SER A 54 -11.29 -6.06 -29.49
N ASP A 55 -11.43 -4.94 -28.77
CA ASP A 55 -11.86 -4.95 -27.37
C ASP A 55 -13.29 -4.43 -27.23
N GLU A 56 -14.16 -5.22 -26.61
CA GLU A 56 -15.53 -4.84 -26.27
C GLU A 56 -15.61 -4.44 -24.79
N LEU A 57 -16.12 -3.24 -24.51
CA LEU A 57 -16.30 -2.76 -23.13
C LEU A 57 -17.35 -3.60 -22.41
N VAL A 58 -16.98 -4.18 -21.28
CA VAL A 58 -17.87 -4.93 -20.38
C VAL A 58 -18.32 -4.04 -19.22
N VAL A 59 -17.38 -3.36 -18.57
CA VAL A 59 -17.62 -2.43 -17.46
C VAL A 59 -16.74 -1.21 -17.63
N GLY A 60 -17.31 -0.01 -17.50
CA GLY A 60 -16.54 1.24 -17.48
C GLY A 60 -16.64 1.95 -16.14
N GLY A 61 -15.59 2.70 -15.77
CA GLY A 61 -15.65 3.70 -14.71
C GLY A 61 -15.49 3.15 -13.29
N THR A 62 -14.82 2.00 -13.09
CA THR A 62 -14.68 1.41 -11.75
C THR A 62 -13.66 2.20 -10.94
N ALA A 63 -14.17 3.03 -10.03
CA ALA A 63 -13.36 3.94 -9.22
C ALA A 63 -12.34 3.19 -8.32
N SER A 64 -11.25 3.86 -7.97
CA SER A 64 -10.27 3.35 -7.00
C SER A 64 -10.92 2.86 -5.71
N ASN A 65 -10.47 1.70 -5.23
CA ASN A 65 -10.97 1.02 -4.04
C ASN A 65 -12.49 0.74 -4.07
N THR A 66 -13.02 0.36 -5.24
CA THR A 66 -14.42 -0.04 -5.41
C THR A 66 -14.58 -1.28 -6.28
N ALA A 67 -15.78 -1.86 -6.24
CA ALA A 67 -16.23 -2.91 -7.13
C ALA A 67 -17.27 -2.36 -8.11
N SER A 68 -17.26 -2.86 -9.33
CA SER A 68 -18.39 -2.68 -10.23
C SER A 68 -19.58 -3.55 -9.81
N ALA A 69 -20.75 -3.25 -10.37
CA ALA A 69 -21.82 -4.24 -10.43
C ALA A 69 -21.41 -5.44 -11.29
N TYR A 70 -22.05 -6.57 -11.08
CA TYR A 70 -21.95 -7.72 -11.99
C TYR A 70 -22.60 -7.40 -13.33
N THR A 71 -21.96 -7.88 -14.40
CA THR A 71 -22.45 -7.82 -15.77
C THR A 71 -22.52 -9.23 -16.33
N ALA A 72 -23.70 -9.62 -16.78
CA ALA A 72 -23.91 -10.91 -17.42
C ALA A 72 -23.23 -10.95 -18.79
N ILE A 73 -22.40 -11.97 -19.01
CA ILE A 73 -21.74 -12.26 -20.29
C ILE A 73 -21.94 -13.71 -20.66
N ASP A 74 -21.91 -14.02 -21.97
CA ASP A 74 -22.07 -15.39 -22.43
C ASP A 74 -21.00 -16.32 -21.83
N ARG A 75 -21.36 -17.58 -21.62
CA ARG A 75 -20.41 -18.60 -21.20
C ARG A 75 -19.32 -18.78 -22.27
N GLY A 76 -18.08 -18.99 -21.84
CA GLY A 76 -16.97 -19.16 -22.76
C GLY A 76 -15.62 -18.88 -22.12
N SER A 77 -14.56 -19.07 -22.91
CA SER A 77 -13.21 -18.67 -22.53
C SER A 77 -12.90 -17.30 -23.16
N TYR A 78 -12.43 -16.39 -22.33
CA TYR A 78 -12.13 -15.01 -22.70
C TYR A 78 -10.72 -14.64 -22.25
N THR A 79 -10.12 -13.72 -22.99
CA THR A 79 -9.08 -12.85 -22.44
C THR A 79 -9.75 -11.52 -22.12
N PHE A 80 -9.78 -11.16 -20.84
CA PHE A 80 -10.21 -9.84 -20.42
C PHE A 80 -9.04 -8.87 -20.48
N ASP A 81 -9.32 -7.63 -20.85
CA ASP A 81 -8.33 -6.57 -20.90
C ASP A 81 -8.74 -5.44 -19.95
N ILE A 82 -7.86 -5.11 -19.01
CA ILE A 82 -8.09 -4.03 -18.05
C ILE A 82 -7.31 -2.79 -18.48
N LYS A 83 -7.97 -1.63 -18.51
CA LYS A 83 -7.36 -0.36 -18.94
C LYS A 83 -7.70 0.76 -17.96
N GLY A 84 -6.76 1.70 -17.79
CA GLY A 84 -7.02 2.94 -17.06
C GLY A 84 -7.84 3.89 -17.91
N SER A 85 -8.98 4.35 -17.40
CA SER A 85 -9.97 5.18 -18.13
C SER A 85 -9.43 6.50 -18.69
N THR A 86 -8.33 7.04 -18.16
CA THR A 86 -7.72 8.32 -18.58
C THR A 86 -6.30 8.17 -19.14
N SER A 87 -5.76 6.96 -19.18
CA SER A 87 -4.38 6.69 -19.58
C SER A 87 -4.39 5.71 -20.75
N ALA A 88 -3.74 6.06 -21.87
CA ALA A 88 -3.52 5.18 -23.02
C ALA A 88 -2.56 4.00 -22.71
N GLY A 89 -2.53 3.52 -21.47
CA GLY A 89 -1.66 2.47 -20.98
C GLY A 89 -1.98 1.13 -21.63
N ALA A 90 -0.97 0.25 -21.63
CA ALA A 90 -1.12 -1.12 -22.10
C ALA A 90 -2.21 -1.85 -21.30
N ALA A 91 -3.05 -2.61 -22.01
CA ALA A 91 -4.04 -3.47 -21.39
C ALA A 91 -3.36 -4.58 -20.57
N ILE A 92 -4.00 -4.99 -19.48
CA ILE A 92 -3.58 -6.15 -18.70
C ILE A 92 -4.45 -7.33 -19.15
N PRO A 93 -3.89 -8.30 -19.87
CA PRO A 93 -4.65 -9.47 -20.28
C PRO A 93 -4.85 -10.42 -19.10
N VAL A 94 -6.08 -10.84 -18.88
CA VAL A 94 -6.49 -11.78 -17.83
C VAL A 94 -7.31 -12.90 -18.47
N PRO A 95 -6.75 -14.11 -18.61
CA PRO A 95 -7.54 -15.24 -19.09
C PRO A 95 -8.58 -15.64 -18.04
N GLY A 96 -9.79 -15.95 -18.49
CA GLY A 96 -10.88 -16.44 -17.64
C GLY A 96 -11.81 -17.35 -18.42
N THR A 97 -12.44 -18.29 -17.73
CA THR A 97 -13.53 -19.12 -18.30
C THR A 97 -14.78 -18.90 -17.48
N ILE A 98 -15.86 -18.55 -18.18
CA ILE A 98 -17.16 -18.21 -17.62
C ILE A 98 -18.06 -19.41 -17.82
N ALA A 99 -18.52 -19.99 -16.71
CA ALA A 99 -19.58 -20.97 -16.71
C ALA A 99 -20.94 -20.29 -16.57
N LYS A 100 -21.98 -21.03 -16.92
CA LYS A 100 -23.36 -20.59 -16.80
C LYS A 100 -23.71 -20.43 -15.32
N THR A 101 -24.45 -19.37 -14.98
CA THR A 101 -24.99 -19.04 -13.64
C THR A 101 -23.96 -18.79 -12.55
N ASP A 102 -22.67 -18.87 -12.87
CA ASP A 102 -21.58 -18.63 -11.95
C ASP A 102 -21.16 -17.15 -11.97
N HIS A 103 -20.64 -16.68 -10.85
CA HIS A 103 -20.14 -15.34 -10.63
C HIS A 103 -18.61 -15.34 -10.54
N TYR A 104 -18.02 -14.26 -11.07
CA TYR A 104 -16.57 -14.08 -11.10
C TYR A 104 -16.18 -12.64 -10.77
N SER A 105 -15.15 -12.51 -9.95
CA SER A 105 -14.53 -11.23 -9.61
C SER A 105 -13.13 -11.15 -10.19
N ILE A 106 -12.84 -10.08 -10.93
CA ILE A 106 -11.49 -9.78 -11.44
C ILE A 106 -10.87 -8.72 -10.53
N VAL A 107 -10.00 -9.15 -9.63
CA VAL A 107 -9.34 -8.26 -8.68
C VAL A 107 -8.11 -7.64 -9.33
N THR A 108 -8.14 -6.33 -9.58
CA THR A 108 -7.00 -5.59 -10.13
C THR A 108 -6.23 -4.91 -9.01
N TYR A 109 -4.91 -5.08 -9.00
CA TYR A 109 -4.00 -4.60 -7.96
C TYR A 109 -2.64 -4.20 -8.56
N LEU A 110 -1.77 -3.55 -7.78
CA LEU A 110 -0.39 -3.30 -8.17
C LEU A 110 0.59 -4.15 -7.35
N THR A 111 1.68 -4.52 -8.00
CA THR A 111 2.89 -5.08 -7.39
C THR A 111 4.07 -4.26 -7.90
N GLY A 112 4.66 -3.45 -7.04
CA GLY A 112 5.47 -2.29 -7.38
C GLY A 112 4.64 -1.30 -8.21
N THR A 113 5.16 -0.90 -9.36
CA THR A 113 4.45 -0.10 -10.37
C THR A 113 3.76 -0.94 -11.45
N THR A 114 3.74 -2.27 -11.30
CA THR A 114 3.18 -3.17 -12.31
C THR A 114 1.77 -3.56 -11.91
N THR A 115 0.81 -3.21 -12.74
CA THR A 115 -0.59 -3.60 -12.54
C THR A 115 -0.77 -5.08 -12.90
N LYS A 116 -1.48 -5.80 -12.03
CA LYS A 116 -1.81 -7.22 -12.16
C LYS A 116 -3.28 -7.42 -11.88
N ALA A 117 -3.80 -8.58 -12.28
CA ALA A 117 -5.15 -8.96 -11.93
C ALA A 117 -5.27 -10.45 -11.65
N GLN A 118 -6.18 -10.77 -10.75
CA GLN A 118 -6.50 -12.12 -10.32
C GLN A 118 -7.96 -12.42 -10.64
N PHE A 119 -8.18 -13.44 -11.46
CA PHE A 119 -9.50 -13.98 -11.74
C PHE A 119 -9.93 -14.90 -10.58
N LEU A 120 -11.06 -14.61 -9.96
CA LEU A 120 -11.63 -15.37 -8.84
C LEU A 120 -13.01 -15.91 -9.22
N THR A 121 -13.27 -17.16 -8.86
CA THR A 121 -14.63 -17.70 -8.82
C THR A 121 -15.27 -17.35 -7.48
N ASP A 122 -16.54 -16.98 -7.56
CA ASP A 122 -17.37 -16.60 -6.41
C ASP A 122 -18.43 -17.68 -6.15
N GLU A 123 -18.04 -18.97 -6.24
CA GLU A 123 -18.96 -20.13 -6.16
C GLU A 123 -18.54 -21.17 -5.09
N ASP A 124 -17.88 -20.74 -4.02
CA ASP A 124 -17.65 -21.63 -2.87
C ASP A 124 -18.95 -21.86 -2.10
N THR A 125 -19.03 -22.99 -1.43
CA THR A 125 -20.23 -23.41 -0.67
C THR A 125 -20.26 -22.75 0.69
N ASP A 126 -21.43 -22.27 1.11
CA ASP A 126 -21.61 -21.68 2.44
C ASP A 126 -21.10 -22.62 3.54
N PRO A 127 -20.38 -22.12 4.56
CA PRO A 127 -20.00 -22.93 5.70
C PRO A 127 -21.22 -23.29 6.57
N ALA A 128 -21.05 -24.16 7.56
CA ALA A 128 -22.12 -24.43 8.52
C ALA A 128 -22.47 -23.17 9.33
N SER A 129 -23.75 -23.00 9.68
CA SER A 129 -24.21 -21.90 10.54
C SER A 129 -23.40 -21.81 11.84
N GLY A 130 -23.19 -20.58 12.28
CA GLY A 130 -22.23 -20.21 13.32
C GLY A 130 -20.86 -19.79 12.80
N ASN A 131 -20.61 -19.85 11.49
CA ASN A 131 -19.27 -19.72 10.91
C ASN A 131 -19.23 -18.90 9.63
N ALA A 132 -18.07 -18.32 9.36
CA ALA A 132 -17.68 -17.72 8.09
C ALA A 132 -16.45 -18.45 7.52
N LYS A 133 -16.15 -18.22 6.24
CA LYS A 133 -14.91 -18.63 5.56
C LYS A 133 -14.12 -17.38 5.17
N LEU A 134 -12.84 -17.35 5.50
CA LEU A 134 -11.94 -16.28 5.09
C LEU A 134 -10.67 -16.88 4.47
N ARG A 135 -10.24 -16.34 3.33
CA ARG A 135 -8.90 -16.57 2.77
C ARG A 135 -8.17 -15.24 2.62
N VAL A 136 -6.85 -15.29 2.62
CA VAL A 136 -6.01 -14.10 2.44
C VAL A 136 -5.42 -14.08 1.03
N PHE A 137 -5.45 -12.90 0.41
CA PHE A 137 -4.73 -12.58 -0.80
C PHE A 137 -3.72 -11.46 -0.52
N ASN A 138 -2.45 -11.82 -0.37
CA ASN A 138 -1.36 -10.85 -0.31
C ASN A 138 -0.97 -10.38 -1.72
N ALA A 139 -1.66 -9.35 -2.21
CA ALA A 139 -1.42 -8.74 -3.51
C ALA A 139 -0.17 -7.83 -3.53
N ALA A 140 0.37 -7.50 -2.35
CA ALA A 140 1.56 -6.71 -2.11
C ALA A 140 2.82 -7.56 -1.87
N THR A 141 2.92 -8.74 -2.49
CA THR A 141 4.02 -9.69 -2.22
C THR A 141 5.39 -9.11 -2.53
N SER A 142 5.51 -8.22 -3.53
CA SER A 142 6.80 -7.58 -3.81
C SER A 142 7.15 -6.54 -2.77
N GLU A 143 6.19 -6.03 -1.98
CA GLU A 143 6.30 -4.88 -1.09
C GLU A 143 6.42 -5.28 0.38
N ALA A 144 5.64 -6.29 0.79
CA ALA A 144 5.59 -6.79 2.16
C ALA A 144 6.18 -8.21 2.29
N ALA A 145 6.70 -8.80 1.21
CA ALA A 145 7.13 -10.20 1.18
C ALA A 145 5.99 -11.13 1.66
N SER A 146 6.30 -12.12 2.50
CA SER A 146 5.29 -12.96 3.18
C SER A 146 4.80 -12.30 4.46
N VAL A 147 3.49 -12.44 4.73
CA VAL A 147 2.85 -11.85 5.91
C VAL A 147 2.14 -12.88 6.77
N ASP A 148 2.05 -12.60 8.07
CA ASP A 148 1.18 -13.30 9.01
C ASP A 148 -0.05 -12.43 9.30
N VAL A 149 -1.23 -13.03 9.23
CA VAL A 149 -2.51 -12.37 9.50
C VAL A 149 -3.12 -12.98 10.75
N TYR A 150 -3.49 -12.12 11.69
CA TYR A 150 -4.16 -12.47 12.94
C TYR A 150 -5.57 -11.91 12.95
N LEU A 151 -6.52 -12.72 13.46
CA LEU A 151 -7.88 -12.30 13.77
C LEU A 151 -8.04 -12.38 15.29
N ILE A 152 -8.16 -11.22 15.95
CA ILE A 152 -8.24 -11.14 17.41
C ILE A 152 -9.37 -10.23 17.86
N SER A 153 -9.74 -10.31 19.14
CA SER A 153 -10.73 -9.41 19.77
C SER A 153 -10.10 -8.27 20.58
N GLY A 154 -8.79 -8.33 20.82
CA GLY A 154 -8.01 -7.30 21.54
C GLY A 154 -7.20 -6.42 20.60
N ASP A 155 -6.32 -5.60 21.18
CA ASP A 155 -5.44 -4.70 20.43
C ASP A 155 -4.29 -5.46 19.76
N CYS A 156 -3.86 -5.04 18.57
CA CYS A 156 -2.76 -5.68 17.84
C CYS A 156 -1.44 -5.69 18.63
N THR A 157 -1.24 -4.72 19.53
CA THR A 157 -0.06 -4.63 20.39
C THR A 157 -0.01 -5.67 21.50
N SER A 158 -1.10 -6.41 21.73
CA SER A 158 -1.17 -7.48 22.73
C SER A 158 -0.65 -8.83 22.24
N LEU A 159 -0.40 -8.96 20.93
CA LEU A 159 0.09 -10.20 20.32
C LEU A 159 1.52 -10.52 20.76
N ALA A 160 1.74 -11.78 21.13
CA ALA A 160 3.05 -12.34 21.39
C ALA A 160 3.49 -13.24 20.24
N VAL A 161 4.80 -13.46 20.11
CA VAL A 161 5.39 -14.37 19.09
C VAL A 161 4.88 -15.82 19.18
N THR A 162 4.30 -16.21 20.33
CA THR A 162 3.68 -17.53 20.53
C THR A 162 2.25 -17.63 20.00
N ASP A 163 1.61 -16.50 19.69
CA ASP A 163 0.25 -16.51 19.17
C ASP A 163 0.23 -17.08 17.75
N THR A 164 -0.78 -17.89 17.47
CA THR A 164 -0.90 -18.55 16.17
C THR A 164 -1.61 -17.61 15.20
N ALA A 165 -0.95 -17.31 14.08
CA ALA A 165 -1.56 -16.57 13.00
C ALA A 165 -2.78 -17.32 12.45
N PHE A 166 -3.84 -16.58 12.14
CA PHE A 166 -4.99 -17.12 11.40
C PHE A 166 -4.56 -17.61 10.01
N ALA A 167 -3.66 -16.87 9.36
CA ALA A 167 -3.00 -17.26 8.13
C ALA A 167 -1.52 -16.89 8.21
N SER A 168 -0.63 -17.86 8.06
CA SER A 168 0.82 -17.67 8.19
C SER A 168 1.54 -17.66 6.85
N ALA A 169 2.63 -16.88 6.75
CA ALA A 169 3.54 -16.80 5.62
C ALA A 169 2.84 -16.63 4.26
N VAL A 170 1.78 -15.82 4.23
CA VAL A 170 0.93 -15.65 3.05
C VAL A 170 1.71 -14.90 1.97
N THR A 171 1.85 -15.55 0.81
CA THR A 171 2.34 -14.96 -0.44
C THR A 171 1.30 -15.17 -1.53
N GLY A 172 0.91 -14.11 -2.22
CA GLY A 172 -0.18 -14.17 -3.19
C GLY A 172 -1.51 -14.64 -2.59
N LEU A 173 -2.34 -15.27 -3.43
CA LEU A 173 -3.68 -15.76 -3.08
C LEU A 173 -3.61 -17.15 -2.43
N GLN A 174 -4.19 -17.30 -1.24
CA GLN A 174 -4.42 -18.62 -0.66
C GLN A 174 -5.46 -19.40 -1.47
N THR A 175 -5.16 -20.67 -1.74
CA THR A 175 -6.05 -21.55 -2.54
C THR A 175 -7.25 -22.07 -1.75
N THR A 176 -7.18 -22.05 -0.42
CA THR A 176 -8.23 -22.57 0.47
C THR A 176 -8.74 -21.49 1.42
N TYR A 177 -10.03 -21.57 1.75
CA TYR A 177 -10.61 -20.79 2.83
C TYR A 177 -10.38 -21.48 4.19
N THR A 178 -10.15 -20.66 5.21
CA THR A 178 -10.12 -21.08 6.60
C THR A 178 -11.40 -20.64 7.30
N GLN A 179 -11.97 -21.53 8.13
CA GLN A 179 -13.21 -21.24 8.84
C GLN A 179 -12.96 -20.36 10.06
N VAL A 180 -13.86 -19.40 10.30
CA VAL A 180 -13.85 -18.49 11.44
C VAL A 180 -15.20 -18.57 12.14
N THR A 181 -15.22 -18.58 13.47
CA THR A 181 -16.48 -18.54 14.23
C THR A 181 -17.15 -17.17 14.07
N ALA A 182 -18.35 -17.15 13.50
CA ALA A 182 -19.10 -15.94 13.16
C ALA A 182 -20.61 -16.13 13.42
N PRO A 183 -21.06 -16.26 14.68
CA PRO A 183 -22.45 -16.62 14.99
C PRO A 183 -23.48 -15.51 14.72
N SER A 184 -23.06 -14.28 14.46
CA SER A 184 -23.95 -13.14 14.27
C SER A 184 -24.26 -12.92 12.79
N SER A 185 -25.54 -12.95 12.42
CA SER A 185 -26.02 -12.55 11.08
C SER A 185 -25.77 -11.07 10.77
N THR A 186 -25.55 -10.24 11.79
CA THR A 186 -25.18 -8.81 11.64
C THR A 186 -23.68 -8.56 11.68
N GLY A 187 -22.89 -9.63 11.80
CA GLY A 187 -21.43 -9.60 11.86
C GLY A 187 -20.88 -9.81 13.27
N SER A 188 -19.95 -10.76 13.40
CA SER A 188 -19.01 -10.86 14.50
C SER A 188 -17.81 -9.95 14.25
N THR A 189 -17.40 -9.20 15.27
CA THR A 189 -16.35 -8.20 15.16
C THR A 189 -14.97 -8.80 15.44
N TRP A 190 -14.01 -8.46 14.59
CA TRP A 190 -12.61 -8.87 14.65
C TRP A 190 -11.70 -7.66 14.43
N ASN A 191 -10.59 -7.61 15.14
CA ASN A 191 -9.44 -6.81 14.75
C ASN A 191 -8.53 -7.67 13.87
N VAL A 192 -8.13 -7.12 12.73
CA VAL A 192 -7.16 -7.75 11.83
C VAL A 192 -5.82 -7.10 12.05
N CYS A 193 -4.82 -7.91 12.39
CA CYS A 193 -3.45 -7.45 12.55
C CYS A 193 -2.58 -8.20 11.55
N VAL A 194 -1.89 -7.45 10.68
CA VAL A 194 -0.99 -8.01 9.68
C VAL A 194 0.44 -7.65 10.04
N PHE A 195 1.28 -8.67 10.13
CA PHE A 195 2.69 -8.54 10.48
C PHE A 195 3.58 -9.13 9.39
N ALA A 196 4.85 -8.73 9.39
CA ALA A 196 5.87 -9.48 8.66
C ALA A 196 5.89 -10.94 9.16
N ALA A 197 6.01 -11.91 8.25
CA ALA A 197 5.95 -13.31 8.64
C ALA A 197 7.01 -13.70 9.68
N GLY A 198 6.59 -14.30 10.78
CA GLY A 198 7.44 -14.69 11.90
C GLY A 198 7.85 -13.55 12.84
N ASP A 199 7.34 -12.33 12.65
CA ASP A 199 7.70 -11.16 13.47
C ASP A 199 6.47 -10.33 13.89
N THR A 200 6.01 -10.53 15.12
CA THR A 200 4.88 -9.77 15.71
C THR A 200 5.26 -8.36 16.19
N SER A 201 6.46 -7.86 15.91
CA SER A 201 6.88 -6.49 16.23
C SER A 201 6.72 -5.52 15.05
N THR A 202 6.79 -6.03 13.82
CA THR A 202 6.64 -5.22 12.59
C THR A 202 5.20 -5.24 12.10
N LEU A 203 4.36 -4.36 12.67
CA LEU A 203 2.97 -4.17 12.22
C LEU A 203 2.93 -3.50 10.84
N LEU A 204 2.24 -4.13 9.88
CA LEU A 204 2.09 -3.66 8.50
C LEU A 204 0.70 -3.10 8.21
N LEU A 205 -0.33 -3.60 8.89
CA LEU A 205 -1.70 -3.11 8.81
C LEU A 205 -2.48 -3.50 10.07
N GLU A 206 -3.32 -2.57 10.51
CA GLU A 206 -4.35 -2.80 11.52
C GLU A 206 -5.71 -2.40 10.93
N ILE A 207 -6.69 -3.32 11.01
CA ILE A 207 -8.10 -3.05 10.73
C ILE A 207 -8.86 -3.27 12.02
N THR A 208 -9.40 -2.19 12.59
CA THR A 208 -10.25 -2.29 13.78
C THR A 208 -11.70 -2.55 13.38
N GLY A 209 -12.32 -3.53 14.03
CA GLY A 209 -13.74 -3.76 13.91
C GLY A 209 -14.24 -4.35 12.59
N LEU A 210 -13.41 -5.15 11.89
CA LEU A 210 -13.85 -5.94 10.75
C LEU A 210 -15.03 -6.84 11.16
N LYS A 211 -16.08 -6.87 10.35
CA LYS A 211 -17.24 -7.73 10.58
C LYS A 211 -17.23 -8.93 9.65
N LEU A 212 -17.37 -10.13 10.22
CA LEU A 212 -17.63 -11.37 9.48
C LEU A 212 -19.02 -11.92 9.88
N LYS A 213 -19.91 -12.10 8.92
CA LYS A 213 -21.31 -12.53 9.12
C LYS A 213 -21.43 -14.05 9.12
N ASP A 214 -22.50 -14.56 9.74
CA ASP A 214 -22.84 -15.98 9.62
C ASP A 214 -22.96 -16.38 8.14
N GLN A 215 -22.32 -17.49 7.79
CA GLN A 215 -22.24 -18.08 6.45
C GLN A 215 -21.55 -17.22 5.38
N GLU A 216 -20.86 -16.13 5.76
CA GLU A 216 -20.10 -15.32 4.82
C GLU A 216 -18.87 -16.06 4.27
N ILE A 217 -18.58 -15.85 2.98
CA ILE A 217 -17.35 -16.32 2.32
C ILE A 217 -16.61 -15.09 1.81
N ALA A 218 -15.45 -14.81 2.39
CA ALA A 218 -14.74 -13.57 2.16
C ALA A 218 -13.28 -13.81 1.74
N THR A 219 -12.77 -12.92 0.88
CA THR A 219 -11.33 -12.80 0.60
C THR A 219 -10.82 -11.49 1.21
N LEU A 220 -9.87 -11.57 2.15
CA LEU A 220 -9.10 -10.41 2.62
C LEU A 220 -7.97 -10.14 1.62
N ILE A 221 -8.05 -9.04 0.89
CA ILE A 221 -7.07 -8.63 -0.10
C ILE A 221 -6.18 -7.55 0.51
N LEU A 222 -4.88 -7.81 0.56
CA LEU A 222 -3.87 -6.90 1.10
C LEU A 222 -3.11 -6.25 -0.06
N THR A 223 -3.16 -4.93 -0.15
CA THR A 223 -2.49 -4.15 -1.19
C THR A 223 -1.47 -3.21 -0.54
N HIS A 224 -0.48 -2.74 -1.31
CA HIS A 224 0.53 -1.85 -0.74
C HIS A 224 -0.05 -0.46 -0.49
N THR A 225 0.64 0.28 0.36
CA THR A 225 0.44 1.73 0.53
C THR A 225 1.50 2.52 -0.22
N ALA A 226 1.32 3.84 -0.32
CA ALA A 226 2.27 4.74 -1.00
C ALA A 226 3.71 4.67 -0.47
N GLY A 227 3.91 4.37 0.82
CA GLY A 227 5.23 4.17 1.42
C GLY A 227 5.94 2.89 0.94
N GLY A 228 5.18 1.88 0.48
CA GLY A 228 5.72 0.67 -0.15
C GLY A 228 6.13 -0.46 0.78
N VAL A 229 5.78 -0.38 2.07
CA VAL A 229 5.97 -1.44 3.07
C VAL A 229 4.69 -1.72 3.85
N LEU A 230 4.01 -0.66 4.30
CA LEU A 230 2.71 -0.79 4.94
C LEU A 230 1.65 -1.28 3.94
N LEU A 231 0.55 -1.81 4.48
CA LEU A 231 -0.52 -2.41 3.72
C LEU A 231 -1.84 -1.65 3.91
N ASN A 232 -2.67 -1.69 2.87
CA ASN A 232 -4.10 -1.48 2.93
C ASN A 232 -4.80 -2.84 2.93
N GLY A 233 -6.01 -2.89 3.48
CA GLY A 233 -6.86 -4.07 3.43
C GLY A 233 -8.11 -3.82 2.60
N SER A 234 -8.69 -4.89 2.08
CA SER A 234 -10.06 -4.86 1.59
C SER A 234 -10.69 -6.24 1.75
N VAL A 235 -11.99 -6.28 1.97
CA VAL A 235 -12.74 -7.53 2.08
C VAL A 235 -13.69 -7.61 0.91
N LEU A 236 -13.51 -8.67 0.12
CA LEU A 236 -14.39 -9.05 -0.97
C LEU A 236 -15.29 -10.19 -0.48
N ASP A 237 -16.56 -9.88 -0.25
CA ASP A 237 -17.60 -10.86 0.02
C ASP A 237 -18.02 -11.53 -1.30
N GLN A 238 -18.07 -12.86 -1.28
CA GLN A 238 -18.46 -13.68 -2.42
C GLN A 238 -19.86 -13.26 -2.89
N GLN A 239 -20.01 -12.90 -4.16
CA GLN A 239 -21.27 -12.37 -4.73
C GLN A 239 -21.82 -11.11 -4.01
N GLY A 240 -21.05 -10.54 -3.08
CA GLY A 240 -21.50 -9.53 -2.13
C GLY A 240 -20.74 -8.21 -2.24
N ALA A 241 -20.60 -7.51 -1.12
CA ALA A 241 -19.93 -6.20 -1.10
C ALA A 241 -18.40 -6.30 -1.20
N TYR A 242 -17.79 -5.24 -1.73
CA TYR A 242 -16.36 -4.97 -1.57
C TYR A 242 -16.18 -3.79 -0.60
N THR A 243 -15.43 -4.00 0.48
CA THR A 243 -15.19 -2.97 1.50
C THR A 243 -13.70 -2.73 1.65
N ALA A 244 -13.25 -1.50 1.38
CA ALA A 244 -11.85 -1.13 1.54
C ALA A 244 -11.56 -0.58 2.96
N TYR A 245 -10.37 -0.88 3.45
CA TYR A 245 -9.82 -0.45 4.73
C TYR A 245 -8.45 0.17 4.48
N ALA A 246 -8.41 1.50 4.47
CA ALA A 246 -7.15 2.22 4.36
C ALA A 246 -6.31 2.03 5.62
N SER A 247 -4.98 1.99 5.45
CA SER A 247 -4.06 1.96 6.58
C SER A 247 -4.31 3.16 7.51
N ALA A 248 -4.35 2.93 8.82
CA ALA A 248 -4.47 3.98 9.83
C ALA A 248 -3.13 4.36 10.48
N ILE A 249 -2.03 3.78 9.98
CA ILE A 249 -0.69 3.92 10.53
C ILE A 249 0.28 4.47 9.48
N ALA A 250 1.38 5.03 9.96
CA ALA A 250 2.54 5.43 9.19
C ALA A 250 3.80 5.00 9.94
N ARG A 251 4.98 5.14 9.33
CA ARG A 251 6.25 4.92 10.04
C ARG A 251 7.16 6.12 9.92
N VAL A 252 7.87 6.44 11.00
CA VAL A 252 8.86 7.51 11.04
C VAL A 252 10.14 6.96 11.65
N ARG A 253 11.28 7.20 11.01
CA ARG A 253 12.59 7.03 11.64
C ARG A 253 13.23 8.38 11.90
N VAL A 254 14.13 8.43 12.88
CA VAL A 254 14.93 9.62 13.17
C VAL A 254 16.34 9.44 12.64
N VAL A 255 16.84 10.44 11.92
CA VAL A 255 18.27 10.58 11.61
C VAL A 255 18.79 11.73 12.44
N ALA A 256 19.69 11.42 13.36
CA ALA A 256 20.27 12.38 14.29
C ALA A 256 21.62 12.84 13.76
N ASP A 257 21.79 14.15 13.55
CA ASP A 257 23.06 14.77 13.22
C ASP A 257 23.25 16.12 13.94
N GLY A 258 23.22 16.05 15.27
CA GLY A 258 23.48 17.19 16.15
C GLY A 258 24.93 17.28 16.64
N ASP A 259 25.29 18.40 17.26
CA ASP A 259 26.51 18.52 18.10
C ASP A 259 26.35 17.86 19.49
N SER A 260 25.19 17.27 19.76
CA SER A 260 24.79 16.62 21.01
C SER A 260 23.73 15.54 20.70
N PRO A 261 23.44 14.63 21.65
CA PRO A 261 22.42 13.61 21.45
C PRO A 261 21.04 14.19 21.12
N VAL A 262 20.30 13.49 20.26
CA VAL A 262 18.99 13.91 19.76
C VAL A 262 17.87 13.15 20.48
N THR A 263 16.84 13.85 20.92
CA THR A 263 15.60 13.22 21.44
C THR A 263 14.41 13.73 20.64
N VAL A 264 13.52 12.81 20.26
CA VAL A 264 12.32 13.11 19.49
C VAL A 264 11.13 12.36 20.06
N THR A 265 10.09 13.10 20.42
CA THR A 265 8.77 12.56 20.77
C THR A 265 7.72 13.15 19.84
N LEU A 266 6.90 12.30 19.25
CA LEU A 266 5.79 12.66 18.37
C LEU A 266 4.47 12.34 19.08
N GLY A 267 3.82 13.37 19.64
CA GLY A 267 2.67 13.16 20.51
C GLY A 267 3.07 12.40 21.77
N SER A 268 2.58 11.17 21.93
CA SER A 268 2.97 10.26 23.02
C SER A 268 3.97 9.17 22.61
N THR A 269 4.38 9.15 21.34
CA THR A 269 5.30 8.13 20.81
C THR A 269 6.72 8.66 20.82
N ASP A 270 7.61 8.02 21.56
CA ASP A 270 9.04 8.30 21.48
C ASP A 270 9.61 7.69 20.19
N LEU A 271 10.20 8.53 19.35
CA LEU A 271 10.85 8.10 18.10
C LEU A 271 12.36 7.92 18.28
N ALA A 272 12.97 8.69 19.17
CA ALA A 272 14.37 8.58 19.53
C ALA A 272 14.61 9.11 20.95
N THR A 273 15.40 8.39 21.75
CA THR A 273 15.73 8.77 23.12
C THR A 273 17.24 8.91 23.25
N ALA A 274 17.73 10.14 23.40
CA ALA A 274 19.16 10.47 23.49
C ALA A 274 20.02 9.76 22.42
N ALA A 275 19.54 9.72 21.18
CA ALA A 275 20.22 9.09 20.06
C ALA A 275 21.60 9.71 19.86
N PRO A 276 22.67 8.90 19.71
CA PRO A 276 24.01 9.43 19.43
C PRO A 276 24.00 10.19 18.10
N SER A 277 24.83 11.23 18.00
CA SER A 277 24.98 11.97 16.75
C SER A 277 26.41 11.82 16.18
N PRO A 278 26.56 11.46 14.90
CA PRO A 278 25.48 11.13 13.98
C PRO A 278 24.96 9.68 14.11
N SER A 279 23.67 9.44 13.84
CA SER A 279 23.09 8.08 13.73
C SER A 279 21.81 8.02 12.89
N VAL A 280 21.46 6.81 12.45
CA VAL A 280 20.17 6.51 11.81
C VAL A 280 19.43 5.50 12.68
N GLY A 281 18.23 5.84 13.12
CA GLY A 281 17.35 4.94 13.87
C GLY A 281 16.46 4.08 12.98
N ASP A 282 15.80 3.12 13.59
CA ASP A 282 14.79 2.27 12.94
C ASP A 282 13.49 3.03 12.69
N TYR A 283 12.65 2.50 11.81
CA TYR A 283 11.30 2.98 11.61
C TYR A 283 10.41 2.61 12.81
N VAL A 284 9.73 3.60 13.36
CA VAL A 284 8.75 3.43 14.44
C VAL A 284 7.36 3.68 13.88
N THR A 285 6.42 2.78 14.17
CA THR A 285 5.00 2.95 13.81
C THR A 285 4.38 4.09 14.60
N VAL A 286 3.70 4.99 13.90
CA VAL A 286 3.05 6.17 14.48
C VAL A 286 1.61 6.31 13.97
N PRO A 287 0.73 6.97 14.73
CA PRO A 287 -0.58 7.37 14.21
C PRO A 287 -0.45 8.41 13.09
N ILE A 288 -1.49 8.53 12.26
CA ILE A 288 -1.56 9.50 11.16
C ILE A 288 -2.11 10.86 11.64
N GLY A 289 -1.81 11.92 10.90
CA GLY A 289 -2.35 13.26 11.14
C GLY A 289 -1.30 14.33 11.39
N ALA A 290 -1.76 15.49 11.86
CA ALA A 290 -0.89 16.62 12.19
C ALA A 290 -0.40 16.50 13.64
N PHE A 291 0.92 16.54 13.83
CA PHE A 291 1.57 16.48 15.13
C PHE A 291 2.56 17.62 15.27
N SER A 292 2.78 18.06 16.52
CA SER A 292 3.89 18.94 16.87
C SER A 292 4.91 18.11 17.64
N PRO A 293 5.97 17.60 16.99
CA PRO A 293 6.98 16.82 17.70
C PRO A 293 7.76 17.72 18.67
N THR A 294 8.13 17.14 19.80
CA THR A 294 9.18 17.70 20.66
C THR A 294 10.51 17.15 20.18
N ILE A 295 11.39 18.04 19.71
CA ILE A 295 12.72 17.67 19.20
C ILE A 295 13.77 18.46 19.96
N THR A 296 14.74 17.77 20.55
CA THR A 296 15.86 18.38 21.24
C THR A 296 17.21 17.88 20.73
N VAL A 297 18.20 18.77 20.76
CA VAL A 297 19.62 18.49 20.50
C VAL A 297 20.38 18.97 21.74
N GLY A 298 20.75 18.04 22.62
CA GLY A 298 21.24 18.39 23.96
C GLY A 298 20.21 19.23 24.74
N SER A 299 20.58 20.46 25.11
CA SER A 299 19.68 21.42 25.77
C SER A 299 18.88 22.31 24.82
N GLY A 300 19.17 22.26 23.52
CA GLY A 300 18.46 23.01 22.48
C GLY A 300 17.14 22.37 22.10
N THR A 301 16.13 23.18 21.79
CA THR A 301 14.84 22.70 21.25
C THR A 301 14.64 23.24 19.84
N VAL A 302 14.22 22.39 18.90
CA VAL A 302 13.85 22.83 17.56
C VAL A 302 12.57 23.67 17.66
N SER A 303 12.64 24.92 17.21
CA SER A 303 11.52 25.87 17.26
C SER A 303 11.22 26.41 15.86
N GLY A 304 9.94 26.69 15.58
CA GLY A 304 9.53 27.34 14.33
C GLY A 304 9.54 26.46 13.07
N VAL A 305 9.73 25.14 13.20
CA VAL A 305 9.62 24.19 12.09
C VAL A 305 8.17 23.72 11.96
N THR A 306 7.59 23.91 10.77
CA THR A 306 6.29 23.32 10.42
C THR A 306 6.54 22.05 9.61
N LEU A 307 6.17 20.90 10.18
CA LEU A 307 6.19 19.63 9.46
C LEU A 307 4.85 19.40 8.76
N PRO A 308 4.84 18.79 7.56
CA PRO A 308 3.59 18.35 6.95
C PRO A 308 2.93 17.27 7.82
N ALA A 309 1.60 17.12 7.67
CA ALA A 309 0.88 16.05 8.33
C ALA A 309 1.37 14.68 7.84
N ILE A 310 1.45 13.74 8.77
CA ILE A 310 1.83 12.34 8.50
C ILE A 310 0.64 11.66 7.82
N ALA A 311 0.85 11.20 6.59
CA ALA A 311 -0.18 10.54 5.80
C ALA A 311 -0.24 9.04 6.08
N ALA A 312 -1.44 8.47 5.93
CA ALA A 312 -1.67 7.03 6.01
C ALA A 312 -0.75 6.23 5.08
N GLY A 313 -0.26 5.09 5.59
CA GLY A 313 0.54 4.14 4.83
C GLY A 313 1.87 4.70 4.33
N SER A 314 2.35 5.81 4.89
CA SER A 314 3.57 6.48 4.44
C SER A 314 4.74 6.19 5.39
N ASP A 315 5.94 6.19 4.81
CA ASP A 315 7.20 6.12 5.56
C ASP A 315 7.88 7.49 5.49
N TYR A 316 8.51 7.90 6.59
CA TYR A 316 9.24 9.16 6.65
C TYR A 316 10.56 9.05 7.40
N THR A 317 11.50 9.88 6.96
CA THR A 317 12.72 10.18 7.68
C THR A 317 12.61 11.58 8.28
N LEU A 318 12.59 11.67 9.62
CA LEU A 318 12.78 12.93 10.33
C LEU A 318 14.27 13.16 10.52
N LEU A 319 14.83 14.00 9.67
CA LEU A 319 16.23 14.39 9.72
C LEU A 319 16.39 15.58 10.68
N VAL A 320 17.15 15.39 11.76
CA VAL A 320 17.45 16.41 12.77
C VAL A 320 18.91 16.81 12.63
N THR A 321 19.18 18.09 12.39
CA THR A 321 20.53 18.64 12.18
C THR A 321 20.73 19.91 13.00
N GLY A 322 21.95 20.46 12.98
CA GLY A 322 22.25 21.73 13.63
C GLY A 322 23.00 21.55 14.95
N THR A 323 23.19 22.65 15.67
CA THR A 323 23.81 22.67 16.99
C THR A 323 22.73 22.80 18.06
N SER A 324 23.07 22.51 19.32
CA SER A 324 22.22 22.78 20.48
C SER A 324 21.78 24.25 20.59
N SER A 325 22.52 25.19 19.98
CA SER A 325 22.13 26.61 19.91
C SER A 325 21.19 26.96 18.75
N ASN A 326 21.17 26.18 17.67
CA ASN A 326 20.32 26.41 16.51
C ASN A 326 19.95 25.07 15.84
N PRO A 327 19.16 24.22 16.52
CA PRO A 327 18.78 22.93 15.96
C PRO A 327 17.66 23.11 14.93
N THR A 328 17.67 22.30 13.88
CA THR A 328 16.67 22.29 12.82
C THR A 328 16.23 20.88 12.48
N ALA A 329 15.09 20.73 11.83
CA ALA A 329 14.62 19.44 11.37
C ALA A 329 13.85 19.55 10.06
N ALA A 330 13.88 18.47 9.29
CA ALA A 330 13.07 18.29 8.09
C ALA A 330 12.45 16.89 8.07
N LEU A 331 11.18 16.83 7.68
CA LEU A 331 10.49 15.57 7.42
C LEU A 331 10.57 15.26 5.93
N ILE A 332 11.21 14.14 5.61
CA ILE A 332 11.44 13.67 4.26
C ILE A 332 10.51 12.47 4.03
N SER A 333 9.72 12.51 2.96
CA SER A 333 8.92 11.36 2.53
C SER A 333 9.82 10.27 1.94
N ASP A 334 9.60 9.05 2.39
CA ASP A 334 10.32 7.87 1.93
C ASP A 334 9.45 7.09 0.96
N ASN A 335 10.10 6.50 -0.03
CA ASN A 335 9.44 5.60 -0.95
C ASN A 335 10.20 4.28 -0.92
N ASN A 336 9.69 3.33 -0.16
CA ASN A 336 10.27 2.03 0.08
C ASN A 336 9.66 0.93 -0.81
N THR A 337 8.92 1.32 -1.85
CA THR A 337 8.52 0.39 -2.93
C THR A 337 9.76 -0.17 -3.64
N PRO A 338 9.82 -1.48 -3.95
CA PRO A 338 10.93 -2.02 -4.74
C PRO A 338 11.00 -1.41 -6.13
N SER A 339 12.17 -1.50 -6.77
CA SER A 339 12.28 -1.24 -8.19
C SER A 339 11.51 -2.30 -8.99
N THR A 340 10.74 -1.86 -9.97
CA THR A 340 10.12 -2.73 -10.99
C THR A 340 10.97 -2.91 -12.23
N ASN A 341 12.15 -2.28 -12.29
CA ASN A 341 13.06 -2.45 -13.40
C ASN A 341 13.73 -3.83 -13.33
N ALA A 342 13.49 -4.67 -14.33
CA ALA A 342 13.98 -6.05 -14.37
C ALA A 342 15.51 -6.19 -14.44
N THR A 343 16.24 -5.14 -14.85
CA THR A 343 17.71 -5.14 -14.96
C THR A 343 18.36 -4.38 -13.80
N ASN A 344 17.79 -3.24 -13.44
CA ASN A 344 18.27 -2.37 -12.36
C ASN A 344 17.31 -2.49 -11.17
N THR A 345 17.40 -3.62 -10.48
CA THR A 345 16.43 -4.02 -9.43
C THR A 345 16.71 -3.39 -8.07
N VAL A 346 17.78 -2.61 -7.91
CA VAL A 346 18.10 -1.90 -6.67
C VAL A 346 17.68 -0.46 -6.79
N LYS A 347 17.00 0.08 -5.78
CA LYS A 347 16.61 1.49 -5.71
C LYS A 347 17.47 2.23 -4.69
N VAL A 348 18.12 3.33 -5.07
CA VAL A 348 19.03 4.10 -4.19
C VAL A 348 18.72 5.59 -4.27
N ARG A 349 18.80 6.30 -3.15
CA ARG A 349 18.81 7.78 -3.11
C ARG A 349 19.87 8.31 -2.16
N VAL A 350 20.11 9.61 -2.21
CA VAL A 350 21.00 10.34 -1.30
C VAL A 350 20.19 11.27 -0.40
N VAL A 351 20.52 11.35 0.88
CA VAL A 351 20.01 12.36 1.82
C VAL A 351 21.16 13.21 2.33
N ASN A 352 20.99 14.53 2.27
CA ASN A 352 21.96 15.49 2.78
C ASN A 352 21.61 15.90 4.21
N GLY A 353 22.28 15.27 5.16
CA GLY A 353 22.21 15.59 6.58
C GLY A 353 23.32 16.50 7.09
N LEU A 354 24.34 16.84 6.28
CA LEU A 354 25.52 17.59 6.74
C LEU A 354 25.13 18.80 7.59
N ASN A 355 25.79 18.98 8.73
CA ASN A 355 25.55 20.05 9.69
C ASN A 355 26.16 21.40 9.22
N THR A 356 25.81 21.80 8.00
CA THR A 356 26.21 23.04 7.33
C THR A 356 25.33 23.26 6.09
N THR A 357 25.05 24.52 5.76
CA THR A 357 24.38 24.89 4.50
C THR A 357 25.36 25.07 3.33
N ASN A 358 26.66 24.95 3.59
CA ASN A 358 27.72 25.02 2.58
C ASN A 358 28.59 23.75 2.66
N PRO A 359 28.65 22.93 1.60
CA PRO A 359 28.06 23.16 0.28
C PRO A 359 26.54 23.06 0.26
N SER A 360 25.90 23.72 -0.72
CA SER A 360 24.44 23.74 -0.86
C SER A 360 23.84 22.37 -1.18
N SER A 361 24.67 21.43 -1.65
CA SER A 361 24.26 20.08 -2.01
C SER A 361 25.41 19.08 -1.86
N VAL A 362 25.06 17.82 -1.68
CA VAL A 362 25.97 16.67 -1.73
C VAL A 362 25.47 15.67 -2.75
N SER A 363 26.37 14.86 -3.28
CA SER A 363 26.01 13.74 -4.16
C SER A 363 26.76 12.48 -3.78
N ALA A 364 26.33 11.35 -4.30
CA ALA A 364 27.06 10.10 -4.12
C ALA A 364 27.12 9.29 -5.41
N THR A 365 28.12 8.43 -5.49
CA THR A 365 28.22 7.39 -6.51
C THR A 365 28.31 6.01 -5.87
N VAL A 366 27.74 5.00 -6.53
CA VAL A 366 27.97 3.58 -6.23
C VAL A 366 28.71 2.98 -7.43
N ASP A 367 29.93 2.47 -7.21
CA ASP A 367 30.83 1.98 -8.27
C ASP A 367 30.99 2.98 -9.44
N GLY A 368 31.14 4.27 -9.10
CA GLY A 368 31.27 5.37 -10.05
C GLY A 368 29.97 5.80 -10.75
N LYS A 369 28.84 5.14 -10.52
CA LYS A 369 27.52 5.56 -11.05
C LYS A 369 26.85 6.52 -10.08
N SER A 370 26.44 7.70 -10.55
CA SER A 370 25.70 8.64 -9.71
C SER A 370 24.37 8.05 -9.23
N VAL A 371 24.09 8.18 -7.94
CA VAL A 371 22.83 7.72 -7.30
C VAL A 371 21.99 8.88 -6.77
N GLY A 372 22.40 10.12 -7.02
CA GLY A 372 21.62 11.31 -6.71
C GLY A 372 22.44 12.49 -6.22
N THR A 373 21.80 13.65 -6.19
CA THR A 373 22.28 14.89 -5.58
C THR A 373 21.17 15.45 -4.72
N ALA A 374 21.48 15.84 -3.48
CA ALA A 374 20.52 16.31 -2.50
C ALA A 374 20.93 17.67 -1.93
N ALA A 375 20.00 18.62 -1.92
CA ALA A 375 20.17 19.89 -1.21
C ALA A 375 20.17 19.68 0.31
N PHE A 376 20.69 20.63 1.09
CA PHE A 376 20.68 20.56 2.56
C PHE A 376 19.28 20.25 3.12
N GLN A 377 19.20 19.28 4.03
CA GLN A 377 17.96 18.77 4.63
C GLN A 377 16.92 18.22 3.64
N ALA A 378 17.38 17.75 2.48
CA ALA A 378 16.54 17.12 1.47
C ALA A 378 17.10 15.75 1.05
N ALA A 379 16.26 15.04 0.30
CA ALA A 379 16.64 13.82 -0.41
C ALA A 379 16.69 14.06 -1.92
N SER A 380 17.53 13.31 -2.61
CA SER A 380 17.42 13.17 -4.06
C SER A 380 16.20 12.32 -4.42
N THR A 381 15.79 12.36 -5.70
CA THR A 381 14.94 11.30 -6.24
C THR A 381 15.69 9.97 -6.18
N TYR A 382 14.93 8.87 -6.11
CA TYR A 382 15.51 7.54 -6.22
C TYR A 382 16.00 7.25 -7.64
N THR A 383 17.12 6.53 -7.73
CA THR A 383 17.75 6.04 -8.96
C THR A 383 17.84 4.52 -8.89
N ASN A 384 17.61 3.85 -10.02
CA ASN A 384 17.73 2.40 -10.12
C ASN A 384 19.13 1.99 -10.60
N ILE A 385 19.78 1.07 -9.88
CA ILE A 385 21.09 0.49 -10.24
C ILE A 385 20.99 -1.04 -10.30
N PRO A 386 21.91 -1.74 -10.99
CA PRO A 386 21.98 -3.20 -10.91
C PRO A 386 22.39 -3.65 -9.50
N PRO A 387 22.01 -4.88 -9.09
CA PRO A 387 22.51 -5.47 -7.85
C PRO A 387 24.02 -5.69 -7.89
N SER A 388 24.67 -5.66 -6.73
CA SER A 388 26.10 -5.92 -6.62
C SER A 388 26.41 -7.37 -7.02
N SER A 389 27.44 -7.58 -7.86
CA SER A 389 27.96 -8.93 -8.18
C SER A 389 28.96 -9.46 -7.14
N GLY A 390 29.16 -8.70 -6.06
CA GLY A 390 30.14 -8.87 -5.00
C GLY A 390 29.92 -7.74 -3.99
N THR A 391 30.97 -6.99 -3.67
CA THR A 391 30.84 -5.71 -2.97
C THR A 391 30.94 -4.52 -3.93
N SER A 392 30.43 -3.38 -3.47
CA SER A 392 30.41 -2.09 -4.15
C SER A 392 30.95 -1.02 -3.21
N ASP A 393 31.59 -0.01 -3.80
CA ASP A 393 32.08 1.16 -3.06
C ASP A 393 31.11 2.34 -3.25
N VAL A 394 30.82 3.04 -2.16
CA VAL A 394 30.01 4.26 -2.16
C VAL A 394 30.92 5.45 -1.88
N HIS A 395 30.94 6.41 -2.79
CA HIS A 395 31.73 7.63 -2.66
C HIS A 395 30.83 8.84 -2.49
N ALA A 396 30.99 9.58 -1.40
CA ALA A 396 30.36 10.89 -1.23
C ALA A 396 31.18 11.97 -1.96
N ILE A 397 30.47 12.82 -2.71
CA ILE A 397 31.03 13.98 -3.39
C ILE A 397 30.51 15.23 -2.67
N ILE A 398 31.40 15.85 -1.90
CA ILE A 398 31.12 17.01 -1.05
C ILE A 398 32.13 18.10 -1.38
N THR A 399 31.67 19.22 -1.93
CA THR A 399 32.57 20.33 -2.29
C THR A 399 33.22 20.93 -1.04
N GLY A 400 34.55 21.02 -1.04
CA GLY A 400 35.31 21.64 0.06
C GLY A 400 35.50 20.76 1.30
N ALA A 401 35.11 19.48 1.25
CA ALA A 401 35.37 18.51 2.31
C ALA A 401 36.41 17.46 1.89
N THR A 402 36.90 16.71 2.86
CA THR A 402 37.60 15.45 2.60
C THR A 402 36.62 14.41 2.04
N PRO A 403 37.03 13.55 1.09
CA PRO A 403 36.20 12.45 0.63
C PRO A 403 35.71 11.57 1.79
N ALA A 404 34.47 11.11 1.73
CA ALA A 404 33.90 10.15 2.67
C ALA A 404 33.39 8.94 1.88
N ASP A 405 33.95 7.78 2.19
CA ASP A 405 33.73 6.57 1.42
C ASP A 405 33.20 5.44 2.32
N LEU A 406 32.31 4.63 1.78
CA LEU A 406 31.98 3.32 2.31
C LEU A 406 32.49 2.26 1.36
N ILE A 407 33.39 1.43 1.84
CA ILE A 407 33.88 0.27 1.10
C ILE A 407 33.09 -0.97 1.47
N ASP A 408 33.16 -1.96 0.58
CA ASP A 408 32.65 -3.31 0.81
C ASP A 408 31.14 -3.39 1.14
N LYS A 409 30.33 -2.63 0.40
CA LYS A 409 28.87 -2.59 0.57
C LYS A 409 28.15 -3.52 -0.40
N THR A 410 27.01 -4.04 0.03
CA THR A 410 26.17 -4.92 -0.81
C THR A 410 24.85 -4.22 -1.12
N PHE A 411 24.46 -4.29 -2.39
CA PHE A 411 23.16 -3.87 -2.87
C PHE A 411 22.41 -5.07 -3.46
N SER A 412 21.42 -5.55 -2.72
CA SER A 412 20.65 -6.75 -3.05
C SER A 412 19.50 -6.43 -3.99
N ALA A 413 19.21 -7.33 -4.93
CA ALA A 413 18.08 -7.19 -5.84
C ALA A 413 16.76 -6.99 -5.09
N GLY A 414 15.95 -6.02 -5.50
CA GLY A 414 14.70 -5.63 -4.84
C GLY A 414 14.88 -4.73 -3.62
N GLY A 415 16.12 -4.53 -3.14
CA GLY A 415 16.41 -3.68 -1.99
C GLY A 415 16.23 -2.19 -2.31
N VAL A 416 15.79 -1.45 -1.29
CA VAL A 416 15.72 0.01 -1.33
C VAL A 416 16.71 0.57 -0.33
N TYR A 417 17.55 1.49 -0.77
CA TYR A 417 18.66 2.02 0.02
C TYR A 417 18.65 3.54 0.05
N THR A 418 18.99 4.09 1.22
CA THR A 418 19.30 5.50 1.39
C THR A 418 20.76 5.64 1.79
N ILE A 419 21.48 6.46 1.04
CA ILE A 419 22.83 6.92 1.39
C ILE A 419 22.69 8.24 2.16
N PHE A 420 22.97 8.20 3.45
CA PHE A 420 23.02 9.38 4.29
C PHE A 420 24.42 9.96 4.28
N ILE A 421 24.53 11.26 4.03
CA ILE A 421 25.77 12.01 4.17
C ILE A 421 25.52 13.08 5.25
N TYR A 422 26.13 12.92 6.41
CA TYR A 422 25.90 13.74 7.61
C TYR A 422 27.21 14.00 8.37
N GLY A 423 27.17 14.62 9.54
CA GLY A 423 28.33 15.08 10.28
C GLY A 423 28.73 16.49 9.87
N THR A 424 29.98 16.86 10.11
CA THR A 424 30.48 18.21 9.81
C THR A 424 31.25 18.24 8.50
N LEU A 425 31.46 19.43 7.91
CA LEU A 425 32.27 19.55 6.69
C LEU A 425 33.72 19.07 6.87
N ALA A 426 34.26 19.19 8.07
CA ALA A 426 35.62 18.77 8.40
C ALA A 426 35.74 17.25 8.67
N ALA A 427 34.62 16.61 9.03
CA ALA A 427 34.54 15.18 9.33
C ALA A 427 33.18 14.66 8.83
N PRO A 428 32.98 14.60 7.51
CA PRO A 428 31.76 14.03 6.95
C PRO A 428 31.71 12.54 7.26
N VAL A 429 30.52 12.05 7.56
CA VAL A 429 30.22 10.64 7.79
C VAL A 429 29.18 10.21 6.76
N ILE A 430 29.35 9.00 6.26
CA ILE A 430 28.45 8.38 5.29
C ILE A 430 27.89 7.09 5.90
N ALA A 431 26.60 6.85 5.68
CA ALA A 431 25.95 5.58 6.00
C ALA A 431 25.11 5.09 4.81
N GLN A 432 25.19 3.79 4.56
CA GLN A 432 24.26 3.08 3.70
C GLN A 432 23.25 2.39 4.60
N VAL A 433 21.98 2.70 4.43
CA VAL A 433 20.89 2.03 5.14
C VAL A 433 20.01 1.34 4.11
N GLN A 434 19.74 0.06 4.35
CA GLN A 434 18.69 -0.66 3.63
C GLN A 434 17.36 -0.29 4.29
N ASP A 435 16.53 0.45 3.56
CA ASP A 435 15.21 0.87 4.04
C ASP A 435 14.21 -0.31 4.03
N ARG A 436 14.50 -1.31 3.17
CA ARG A 436 13.67 -2.48 2.92
C ARG A 436 14.44 -3.61 2.26
#